data_AF-A0A667WZV6-F1
#
_entry.id   AF-A0A667WZV6-F1
#
_cell.length_a   1.000
_cell.length_b   1.000
_cell.length_c   1.000
_cell.angle_alpha   90.00
_cell.angle_beta   90.00
_cell.angle_gamma   90.00
#
_symmetry.space_group_name_H-M   'P 1'
#
loop_
_entity.id
_entity.type
_entity.pdbx_description
1 polymer ?
#
loop_
_entity_poly.entity_id
_entity_poly.type
_entity_poly.pdbx_seq_one_letter_code
_entity_poly.pdbx_strand_id
1 'polypeptide(L)'
;SRLPPADGLTDTGAWMGGVSEGDDVLARWSDGLLYLGNVKRVDGVKQCCLVRFEDNSEFWVLRKDIHSCTLLLLSPRLSVSCKRELNALSPPPITGYHPECHTPTIEPEADSDSWICRQCVFAVATKRGGALKRGRFARLMQFMKLRLPYQLSSLDWDPQHLTNQQQCYCYCAGPGE
;
A
#
# COMPACT_ATOMS: atom_id res chain seq x y z
N SER A 1 -28.07 47.94 -9.54
CA SER A 1 -28.24 46.48 -9.48
C SER A 1 -26.93 45.86 -9.05
N ARG A 2 -26.94 45.27 -7.84
CA ARG A 2 -26.10 44.20 -7.30
C ARG A 2 -24.56 44.38 -7.20
N LEU A 3 -24.12 44.22 -5.95
CA LEU A 3 -22.78 44.29 -5.36
C LEU A 3 -21.88 43.05 -5.71
N PRO A 4 -20.58 43.08 -5.32
CA PRO A 4 -19.45 42.35 -5.94
C PRO A 4 -19.02 41.06 -5.18
N PRO A 5 -17.73 40.67 -5.23
CA PRO A 5 -17.18 39.46 -5.87
C PRO A 5 -17.31 38.19 -5.01
N ALA A 6 -17.20 37.01 -5.63
CA ALA A 6 -17.09 35.75 -4.91
C ALA A 6 -15.65 35.22 -4.99
N ASP A 7 -14.92 35.41 -3.89
CA ASP A 7 -13.82 34.54 -3.47
C ASP A 7 -14.32 33.10 -3.33
N GLY A 8 -13.45 32.14 -3.63
CA GLY A 8 -13.74 30.73 -3.39
C GLY A 8 -12.77 29.81 -4.10
N LEU A 9 -11.50 29.80 -3.68
CA LEU A 9 -10.67 28.60 -3.79
C LEU A 9 -11.42 27.48 -3.06
N THR A 10 -12.15 26.65 -3.81
CA THR A 10 -12.62 25.37 -3.31
C THR A 10 -11.40 24.47 -3.21
N ASP A 11 -10.82 24.46 -2.01
CA ASP A 11 -10.29 23.29 -1.32
C ASP A 11 -10.41 22.01 -2.15
N THR A 12 -9.37 21.72 -2.94
CA THR A 12 -9.11 20.37 -3.40
C THR A 12 -8.65 19.60 -2.17
N GLY A 13 -9.61 19.20 -1.33
CA GLY A 13 -9.37 18.33 -0.19
C GLY A 13 -8.47 17.21 -0.66
N ALA A 14 -7.29 17.11 -0.04
CA ALA A 14 -6.12 16.41 -0.57
C ALA A 14 -6.38 14.91 -0.72
N TRP A 15 -7.01 14.52 -1.83
CA TRP A 15 -7.27 13.13 -2.17
C TRP A 15 -5.99 12.49 -2.67
N MET A 16 -5.24 11.87 -1.76
CA MET A 16 -4.04 11.13 -2.13
C MET A 16 -4.38 9.66 -2.35
N GLY A 17 -4.80 9.32 -3.58
CA GLY A 17 -5.13 7.94 -3.94
C GLY A 17 -6.14 7.29 -2.99
N GLY A 18 -7.17 8.03 -2.57
CA GLY A 18 -8.26 7.52 -1.73
C GLY A 18 -8.00 7.45 -0.22
N VAL A 19 -7.13 8.32 0.33
CA VAL A 19 -6.93 8.47 1.78
C VAL A 19 -7.11 9.95 2.18
N SER A 20 -7.89 10.19 3.24
CA SER A 20 -8.25 11.51 3.78
C SER A 20 -7.95 11.62 5.28
N GLU A 21 -7.95 12.83 5.82
CA GLU A 21 -7.88 13.05 7.27
C GLU A 21 -9.08 12.40 7.97
N GLY A 22 -8.81 11.74 9.09
CA GLY A 22 -9.81 10.98 9.86
C GLY A 22 -9.94 9.51 9.44
N ASP A 23 -9.36 9.09 8.32
CA ASP A 23 -9.43 7.69 7.87
C ASP A 23 -8.62 6.76 8.78
N ASP A 24 -9.18 5.59 9.06
CA ASP A 24 -8.45 4.48 9.66
C ASP A 24 -7.70 3.68 8.60
N VAL A 25 -6.41 3.46 8.83
CA VAL A 25 -5.47 2.87 7.88
C VAL A 25 -4.59 1.82 8.54
N LEU A 26 -4.09 0.90 7.72
CA LEU A 26 -2.99 0.01 8.08
C LEU A 26 -1.70 0.56 7.47
N ALA A 27 -0.77 0.98 8.32
CA ALA A 27 0.52 1.52 7.93
C ALA A 27 1.63 0.47 8.09
N ARG A 28 2.46 0.31 7.07
CA ARG A 28 3.64 -0.57 7.13
C ARG A 28 4.80 0.13 7.80
N TRP A 29 5.37 -0.53 8.81
CA TRP A 29 6.52 -0.03 9.55
C TRP A 29 7.86 -0.60 9.04
N SER A 30 8.98 -0.13 9.60
CA SER A 30 10.34 -0.52 9.21
C SER A 30 10.66 -2.00 9.48
N ASP A 31 9.91 -2.66 10.36
CA ASP A 31 10.00 -4.11 10.59
C ASP A 31 9.19 -4.94 9.58
N GLY A 32 8.51 -4.28 8.64
CA GLY A 32 7.69 -4.88 7.60
C GLY A 32 6.28 -5.29 8.04
N LEU A 33 5.90 -5.07 9.30
CA LEU A 33 4.56 -5.34 9.83
C LEU A 33 3.58 -4.19 9.55
N LEU A 34 2.29 -4.48 9.66
CA LEU A 34 1.21 -3.51 9.52
C LEU A 34 0.66 -3.13 10.90
N TYR A 35 0.46 -1.84 11.11
CA TYR A 35 -0.07 -1.26 12.34
C TYR A 35 -1.31 -0.44 12.03
N LEU A 36 -2.32 -0.54 12.89
CA LEU A 36 -3.52 0.28 12.79
C LEU A 36 -3.20 1.71 13.22
N GLY A 37 -3.71 2.67 12.47
CA GLY A 37 -3.60 4.08 12.83
C GLY A 37 -4.68 4.93 12.16
N ASN A 38 -4.78 6.17 12.62
CA ASN A 38 -5.72 7.16 12.14
C ASN A 38 -4.97 8.32 11.47
N VAL A 39 -5.40 8.70 10.27
CA VAL A 39 -4.76 9.78 9.51
C VAL A 39 -5.10 11.13 10.14
N LYS A 40 -4.07 11.87 10.55
CA LYS A 40 -4.21 13.21 11.13
C LYS A 40 -3.97 14.33 10.14
N ARG A 41 -3.08 14.12 9.16
CA ARG A 41 -2.77 15.08 8.09
C ARG A 41 -2.38 14.38 6.82
N VAL A 42 -2.66 15.00 5.67
CA VAL A 42 -2.25 14.52 4.35
C VAL A 42 -1.38 15.55 3.65
N ASP A 43 -0.16 15.17 3.23
CA ASP A 43 0.74 16.01 2.44
C ASP A 43 0.79 15.51 0.99
N GLY A 44 -0.08 16.08 0.15
CA GLY A 44 -0.19 15.77 -1.28
C GLY A 44 1.12 15.97 -2.07
N VAL A 45 2.01 16.86 -1.63
CA VAL A 45 3.25 17.16 -2.34
C VAL A 45 4.31 16.12 -2.03
N LYS A 46 4.48 15.79 -0.74
CA LYS A 46 5.47 14.78 -0.30
C LYS A 46 4.97 13.35 -0.41
N GLN A 47 3.70 13.16 -0.78
CA GLN A 47 3.08 11.83 -0.88
C GLN A 47 3.19 11.05 0.44
N CYS A 48 2.90 11.71 1.56
CA CYS A 48 2.90 11.11 2.89
C CYS A 48 1.75 11.62 3.75
N CYS A 49 1.43 10.88 4.82
CA CYS A 49 0.42 11.26 5.78
C CYS A 49 0.99 11.21 7.20
N LEU A 50 0.55 12.12 8.06
CA LEU A 50 0.79 12.01 9.50
C LEU A 50 -0.23 11.02 10.06
N VAL A 51 0.24 9.90 10.61
CA VAL A 51 -0.60 8.83 11.15
C VAL A 51 -0.40 8.75 12.66
N ARG A 52 -1.50 8.75 13.42
CA ARG A 52 -1.49 8.44 14.86
C ARG A 52 -1.79 6.97 15.07
N PHE A 53 -0.92 6.25 15.77
CA PHE A 53 -1.06 4.83 16.08
C PHE A 53 -1.82 4.59 17.40
N GLU A 54 -2.15 3.33 17.69
CA GLU A 54 -2.91 2.93 18.89
C GLU A 54 -2.24 3.31 20.22
N ASP A 55 -0.91 3.43 20.24
CA ASP A 55 -0.12 3.88 21.39
C ASP A 55 -0.02 5.42 21.51
N ASN A 56 -0.76 6.15 20.67
CA ASN A 56 -0.74 7.61 20.51
C ASN A 56 0.55 8.19 19.93
N SER A 57 1.50 7.37 19.47
CA SER A 57 2.64 7.87 18.70
C SER A 57 2.18 8.42 17.35
N GLU A 58 2.91 9.42 16.82
CA GLU A 58 2.61 10.07 15.54
C GLU A 58 3.83 10.08 14.65
N PHE A 59 3.69 9.53 13.44
CA PHE A 59 4.77 9.51 12.45
C PHE A 59 4.26 9.82 11.06
N TRP A 60 5.15 10.44 10.25
CA TRP A 60 4.91 10.60 8.83
C TRP A 60 5.17 9.27 8.12
N VAL A 61 4.16 8.76 7.44
CA VAL A 61 4.21 7.50 6.70
C VAL A 61 4.01 7.79 5.22
N LEU A 62 4.88 7.25 4.37
CA LEU A 62 4.75 7.39 2.92
C LEU A 62 3.46 6.73 2.42
N ARG A 63 2.82 7.34 1.41
CA ARG A 63 1.57 6.84 0.84
C ARG A 63 1.65 5.39 0.38
N LYS A 64 2.81 4.98 -0.16
CA LYS A 64 3.04 3.60 -0.63
C LYS A 64 2.91 2.56 0.50
N ASP A 65 3.12 2.98 1.74
CA ASP A 65 3.10 2.15 2.94
C ASP A 65 1.79 2.29 3.72
N ILE A 66 0.84 3.09 3.23
CA ILE A 66 -0.49 3.28 3.80
C ILE A 66 -1.51 2.46 3.01
N HIS A 67 -2.35 1.73 3.73
CA HIS A 67 -3.36 0.87 3.16
C HIS A 67 -4.72 1.15 3.81
N SER A 68 -5.75 1.38 3.01
CA SER A 68 -7.11 1.60 3.53
C SER A 68 -7.60 0.36 4.28
N CYS A 69 -8.02 0.55 5.53
CA CYS A 69 -8.47 -0.52 6.41
C CYS A 69 -9.74 -1.21 5.86
N THR A 70 -10.64 -0.43 5.26
CA THR A 70 -11.90 -0.90 4.66
C THR A 70 -11.67 -1.92 3.54
N LEU A 71 -10.64 -1.73 2.71
CA LEU A 71 -10.32 -2.63 1.60
C LEU A 71 -9.66 -3.94 2.08
N LEU A 72 -8.87 -3.89 3.14
CA LEU A 72 -8.17 -5.08 3.66
C LEU A 72 -9.05 -5.97 4.55
N LEU A 73 -9.98 -5.38 5.32
CA LEU A 73 -10.77 -6.12 6.31
C LEU A 73 -12.12 -6.64 5.78
N LEU A 74 -12.79 -5.89 4.89
CA LEU A 74 -14.11 -6.29 4.38
C LEU A 74 -14.02 -7.19 3.13
N SER A 75 -12.86 -7.19 2.47
CA SER A 75 -12.61 -7.98 1.28
C SER A 75 -11.13 -8.38 1.21
N PRO A 76 -10.69 -9.49 1.84
CA PRO A 76 -9.31 -10.00 1.67
C PRO A 76 -8.95 -10.34 0.20
N ARG A 77 -9.94 -10.23 -0.70
CA ARG A 77 -9.89 -10.41 -2.15
C ARG A 77 -9.66 -9.11 -2.93
N LEU A 78 -9.93 -7.93 -2.35
CA LEU A 78 -9.82 -6.64 -3.03
C LEU A 78 -8.95 -5.67 -2.23
N SER A 79 -7.64 -5.70 -2.48
CA SER A 79 -6.82 -4.50 -2.28
C SER A 79 -6.68 -3.84 -3.64
N VAL A 80 -7.52 -2.85 -3.94
CA VAL A 80 -7.38 -2.13 -5.21
C VAL A 80 -6.07 -1.34 -5.19
N SER A 81 -5.12 -1.72 -6.02
CA SER A 81 -3.85 -0.99 -6.19
C SER A 81 -3.40 -0.98 -7.64
N CYS A 82 -4.36 -0.98 -8.58
CA CYS A 82 -4.01 -0.54 -9.92
C CYS A 82 -3.79 0.99 -9.86
N LYS A 83 -2.52 1.41 -9.75
CA LYS A 83 -2.13 2.84 -9.84
C LYS A 83 -2.33 3.42 -11.25
N ARG A 84 -2.75 2.60 -12.22
CA ARG A 84 -2.97 3.01 -13.61
C ARG A 84 -4.41 3.50 -13.75
N GLU A 85 -4.71 4.64 -13.15
CA GLU A 85 -5.96 5.33 -13.46
C GLU A 85 -5.87 5.99 -14.85
N LEU A 86 -6.95 5.79 -15.62
CA LEU A 86 -7.46 6.52 -16.79
C LEU A 86 -7.31 5.98 -18.22
N ASN A 87 -6.39 5.08 -18.56
CA ASN A 87 -6.28 4.62 -19.97
C ASN A 87 -6.61 3.13 -20.23
N ALA A 88 -6.93 2.34 -19.19
CA ALA A 88 -7.26 0.93 -19.37
C ALA A 88 -8.77 0.76 -19.59
N LEU A 89 -9.16 0.49 -20.84
CA LEU A 89 -10.53 0.20 -21.30
C LEU A 89 -11.15 -1.10 -20.73
N SER A 90 -10.57 -1.70 -19.69
CA SER A 90 -11.05 -2.95 -19.10
C SER A 90 -11.25 -2.83 -17.60
N PRO A 91 -12.46 -3.14 -17.07
CA PRO A 91 -12.69 -3.21 -15.64
C PRO A 91 -11.70 -4.21 -15.02
N PRO A 92 -11.25 -4.01 -13.76
CA PRO A 92 -10.46 -5.03 -13.09
C PRO A 92 -11.26 -6.34 -13.07
N PRO A 93 -10.61 -7.51 -13.27
CA PRO A 93 -11.28 -8.80 -13.15
C PRO A 93 -11.88 -8.99 -11.74
N ILE A 94 -12.64 -10.06 -11.55
CA ILE A 94 -13.40 -10.38 -10.31
C ILE A 94 -12.53 -10.30 -9.03
N THR A 95 -11.21 -10.43 -9.16
CA THR A 95 -10.20 -10.31 -8.09
C THR A 95 -9.72 -8.88 -7.79
N GLY A 96 -10.23 -7.85 -8.46
CA GLY A 96 -9.88 -6.43 -8.22
C GLY A 96 -8.51 -5.99 -8.76
N TYR A 97 -7.81 -6.83 -9.53
CA TYR A 97 -6.46 -6.56 -10.06
C TYR A 97 -6.35 -6.96 -11.54
N HIS A 98 -5.85 -6.08 -12.41
CA HIS A 98 -5.37 -6.55 -13.72
C HIS A 98 -4.27 -7.59 -13.53
N PRO A 99 -4.28 -8.73 -14.26
CA PRO A 99 -3.31 -9.80 -14.05
C PRO A 99 -1.86 -9.31 -14.06
N GLU A 100 -1.53 -8.39 -14.96
CA GLU A 100 -0.22 -7.78 -15.16
C GLU A 100 0.16 -6.73 -14.12
N CYS A 101 -0.82 -6.18 -13.38
CA CYS A 101 -0.57 -5.18 -12.34
C CYS A 101 -0.24 -5.81 -10.98
N HIS A 102 -0.43 -7.11 -10.82
CA HIS A 102 0.00 -7.84 -9.63
C HIS A 102 1.41 -8.41 -9.82
N THR A 103 2.17 -8.53 -8.72
CA THR A 103 3.50 -9.15 -8.75
C THR A 103 3.61 -10.29 -7.74
N PRO A 104 3.86 -11.53 -8.20
CA PRO A 104 3.95 -11.97 -9.60
C PRO A 104 2.59 -11.88 -10.33
N THR A 105 2.60 -11.91 -11.66
CA THR A 105 1.39 -11.84 -12.50
C THR A 105 0.35 -12.88 -12.06
N ILE A 106 -0.93 -12.49 -12.07
CA ILE A 106 -2.02 -13.42 -11.75
C ILE A 106 -2.17 -14.42 -12.89
N GLU A 107 -2.15 -15.71 -12.58
CA GLU A 107 -2.38 -16.76 -13.57
C GLU A 107 -3.85 -16.74 -14.05
N PRO A 108 -4.12 -16.92 -15.35
CA PRO A 108 -5.49 -16.91 -15.89
C PRO A 108 -6.40 -17.97 -15.26
N GLU A 109 -5.84 -19.11 -14.86
CA GLU A 109 -6.53 -20.23 -14.23
C GLU A 109 -6.65 -20.07 -12.70
N ALA A 110 -6.18 -18.96 -12.13
CA ALA A 110 -6.31 -18.71 -10.71
C ALA A 110 -7.79 -18.60 -10.33
N ASP A 111 -8.24 -19.56 -9.52
CA ASP A 111 -9.59 -19.54 -8.98
C ASP A 111 -9.83 -18.27 -8.16
N SER A 112 -10.78 -17.46 -8.61
CA SER A 112 -11.14 -16.18 -7.99
C SER A 112 -11.59 -16.34 -6.53
N ASP A 113 -12.04 -17.53 -6.13
CA ASP A 113 -12.48 -17.78 -4.75
C ASP A 113 -11.32 -18.10 -3.80
N SER A 114 -10.19 -18.55 -4.34
CA SER A 114 -9.01 -18.96 -3.58
C SER A 114 -7.75 -18.11 -3.85
N TRP A 115 -7.81 -17.15 -4.76
CA TRP A 115 -6.71 -16.21 -4.94
C TRP A 115 -6.61 -15.21 -3.78
N ILE A 116 -5.37 -14.90 -3.38
CA ILE A 116 -5.07 -13.92 -2.32
C ILE A 116 -3.94 -13.03 -2.81
N CYS A 117 -4.13 -11.72 -2.75
CA CYS A 117 -3.13 -10.76 -3.20
C CYS A 117 -1.85 -10.80 -2.34
N ARG A 118 -0.75 -10.30 -2.91
CA ARG A 118 0.54 -10.17 -2.23
C ARG A 118 0.39 -9.48 -0.87
N GLN A 119 -0.38 -8.40 -0.82
CA GLN A 119 -0.50 -7.58 0.38
C GLN A 119 -1.15 -8.35 1.53
N CYS A 120 -2.27 -9.03 1.28
CA CYS A 120 -2.94 -9.90 2.25
C CYS A 120 -2.06 -11.08 2.66
N VAL A 121 -1.32 -11.69 1.71
CA VAL A 121 -0.36 -12.76 2.03
C VAL A 121 0.70 -12.26 3.01
N PHE A 122 1.31 -11.10 2.77
CA PHE A 122 2.32 -10.53 3.67
C PHE A 122 1.73 -10.08 5.01
N ALA A 123 0.51 -9.52 5.03
CA ALA A 123 -0.17 -9.12 6.25
C ALA A 123 -0.41 -10.32 7.18
N VAL A 124 -0.79 -11.48 6.64
CA VAL A 124 -1.06 -12.68 7.43
C VAL A 124 0.24 -13.44 7.78
N ALA A 125 1.15 -13.58 6.82
CA ALA A 125 2.33 -14.45 6.97
C ALA A 125 3.49 -13.81 7.73
N THR A 126 3.61 -12.49 7.76
CA THR A 126 4.69 -11.80 8.48
C THR A 126 4.35 -11.74 9.97
N LYS A 127 5.30 -12.14 10.82
CA LYS A 127 5.18 -12.12 12.29
C LYS A 127 6.48 -11.64 12.91
N ARG A 128 6.38 -11.10 14.12
CA ARG A 128 7.55 -10.77 14.93
C ARG A 128 8.38 -12.03 15.17
N GLY A 129 9.70 -11.95 14.95
CA GLY A 129 10.61 -13.09 15.05
C GLY A 129 10.67 -13.99 13.80
N GLY A 130 9.91 -13.68 12.75
CA GLY A 130 10.01 -14.34 11.45
C GLY A 130 8.66 -14.77 10.88
N ALA A 131 8.61 -14.89 9.55
CA ALA A 131 7.39 -15.28 8.86
C ALA A 131 6.98 -16.75 9.10
N LEU A 132 5.70 -17.04 8.87
CA LEU A 132 5.16 -18.40 8.93
C LEU A 132 5.96 -19.37 8.06
N LYS A 133 6.28 -20.55 8.61
CA LYS A 133 7.07 -21.59 7.92
C LYS A 133 6.23 -22.72 7.31
N ARG A 134 4.95 -22.83 7.67
CA ARG A 134 4.05 -23.92 7.25
C ARG A 134 2.65 -23.38 6.91
N GLY A 135 1.88 -24.18 6.16
CA GLY A 135 0.52 -23.84 5.76
C GLY A 135 0.43 -23.05 4.45
N ARG A 136 -0.81 -22.76 4.03
CA ARG A 136 -1.12 -22.09 2.76
C ARG A 136 -0.43 -20.73 2.62
N PHE A 137 -0.52 -19.87 3.64
CA PHE A 137 0.10 -18.54 3.61
C PHE A 137 1.62 -18.56 3.57
N ALA A 138 2.27 -19.55 4.19
CA ALA A 138 3.72 -19.71 4.09
C ALA A 138 4.14 -20.06 2.66
N ARG A 139 3.43 -20.98 2.00
CA ARG A 139 3.68 -21.37 0.60
C ARG A 139 3.43 -20.20 -0.36
N LEU A 140 2.32 -19.49 -0.20
CA LEU A 140 2.02 -18.29 -0.97
C LEU A 140 3.09 -17.21 -0.76
N MET A 141 3.52 -16.96 0.47
CA MET A 141 4.57 -15.97 0.73
C MET A 141 5.88 -16.35 0.04
N GLN A 142 6.27 -17.63 0.06
CA GLN A 142 7.46 -18.09 -0.66
C GLN A 142 7.33 -17.85 -2.17
N PHE A 143 6.18 -18.16 -2.76
CA PHE A 143 5.89 -17.88 -4.17
C PHE A 143 5.97 -16.37 -4.47
N MET A 144 5.36 -15.53 -3.64
CA MET A 144 5.40 -14.07 -3.80
C MET A 144 6.84 -13.52 -3.74
N LYS A 145 7.72 -14.12 -2.92
CA LYS A 145 9.12 -13.71 -2.76
C LYS A 145 10.02 -14.03 -3.96
N LEU A 146 9.54 -14.84 -4.91
CA LEU A 146 10.28 -15.10 -6.16
C LEU A 146 10.39 -13.85 -7.05
N ARG A 147 9.57 -12.82 -6.82
CA ARG A 147 9.64 -11.54 -7.53
C ARG A 147 9.50 -10.36 -6.57
N LEU A 148 10.33 -9.34 -6.78
CA LEU A 148 10.21 -8.05 -6.11
C LEU A 148 9.15 -7.20 -6.82
N PRO A 149 8.31 -6.45 -6.08
CA PRO A 149 7.31 -5.56 -6.67
C PRO A 149 7.90 -4.20 -7.07
N TYR A 150 9.22 -4.11 -7.22
CA TYR A 150 9.99 -2.93 -7.63
C TYR A 150 11.25 -3.37 -8.35
N GLN A 151 11.88 -2.45 -9.10
CA GLN A 151 13.13 -2.70 -9.78
C GLN A 151 14.29 -2.26 -8.88
N LEU A 152 15.28 -3.14 -8.66
CA LEU A 152 16.45 -2.81 -7.84
C LEU A 152 17.29 -1.68 -8.45
N SER A 153 17.36 -1.63 -9.79
CA SER A 153 18.11 -0.62 -10.54
C SER A 153 17.48 0.77 -10.49
N SER A 154 16.24 0.91 -10.02
CA SER A 154 15.57 2.21 -9.88
C SER A 154 15.70 2.81 -8.47
N LEU A 155 16.52 2.22 -7.61
CA LEU A 155 16.74 2.70 -6.25
C LEU A 155 17.97 3.59 -6.18
N ASP A 156 17.81 4.78 -5.63
CA ASP A 156 18.88 5.76 -5.45
C ASP A 156 19.49 5.56 -4.07
N TRP A 157 20.56 4.75 -4.04
CA TRP A 157 21.27 4.41 -2.82
C TRP A 157 22.26 5.49 -2.39
N ASP A 158 22.48 5.60 -1.08
CA ASP A 158 23.63 6.30 -0.56
C ASP A 158 24.96 5.60 -0.94
N PRO A 159 26.12 6.29 -0.82
CA PRO A 159 27.42 5.70 -1.18
C PRO A 159 27.82 4.46 -0.37
N GLN A 160 27.21 4.24 0.80
CA GLN A 160 27.49 3.10 1.68
C GLN A 160 26.54 1.92 1.41
N HIS A 161 25.56 2.10 0.53
CA HIS A 161 24.51 1.13 0.23
C HIS A 161 23.69 0.72 1.46
N LEU A 162 23.47 1.66 2.39
CA LEU A 162 22.69 1.42 3.61
C LEU A 162 21.23 1.80 3.40
N THR A 163 20.99 2.99 2.84
CA THR A 163 19.65 3.53 2.62
C THR A 163 19.43 3.94 1.16
N ASN A 164 18.17 3.95 0.72
CA ASN A 164 17.76 4.52 -0.56
C ASN A 164 16.68 5.60 -0.40
N GLN A 165 16.68 6.58 -1.30
CA GLN A 165 15.74 7.72 -1.27
C GLN A 165 14.28 7.28 -1.33
N GLN A 166 14.00 6.17 -2.03
CA GLN A 166 12.65 5.63 -2.18
C GLN A 166 12.12 4.93 -0.92
N GLN A 167 12.96 4.74 0.11
CA GLN A 167 12.66 3.97 1.32
C GLN A 167 11.99 2.63 0.99
N CYS A 168 12.59 1.90 0.05
CA CYS A 168 12.04 0.68 -0.52
C CYS A 168 13.00 -0.49 -0.30
N TYR A 169 12.59 -1.42 0.57
CA TYR A 169 13.40 -2.55 0.97
C TYR A 169 12.59 -3.84 1.02
N CYS A 170 13.33 -4.95 1.03
CA CYS A 170 12.80 -6.30 1.25
C CYS A 170 11.72 -6.71 0.22
N TYR A 171 11.20 -7.92 0.35
CA TYR A 171 10.15 -8.43 -0.53
C TYR A 171 8.82 -7.67 -0.37
N CYS A 172 8.65 -6.88 0.70
CA CYS A 172 7.45 -6.10 0.94
C CYS A 172 7.46 -4.71 0.29
N ALA A 173 8.62 -4.22 -0.19
CA ALA A 173 8.81 -2.83 -0.65
C ALA A 173 8.50 -1.76 0.40
N GLY A 174 8.57 -2.15 1.67
CA GLY A 174 8.36 -1.27 2.82
C GLY A 174 9.57 -0.41 3.13
N PRO A 175 9.45 0.47 4.13
CA PRO A 175 10.58 1.18 4.70
C PRO A 175 11.46 0.21 5.50
N GLY A 176 12.64 0.69 5.87
CA GLY A 176 13.66 -0.04 6.62
C GLY A 176 14.69 0.96 7.14
N GLU A 177 15.35 0.58 8.22
CA GLU A 177 16.51 1.29 8.80
C GLU A 177 17.81 0.55 8.46
#